data_AF-A0A1U7REY6-F1
#
_entry.id   AF-A0A1U7REY6-F1
#
_cell.length_a   1.000
_cell.length_b   1.000
_cell.length_c   1.000
_cell.angle_alpha   90.00
_cell.angle_beta   90.00
_cell.angle_gamma   90.00
#
_symmetry.space_group_name_H-M   'P 1'
#
loop_
_entity.id
_entity.type
_entity.pdbx_description
1 polymer ?
#
loop_
_entity_poly.entity_id
_entity_poly.type
_entity_poly.pdbx_seq_one_letter_code
_entity_poly.pdbx_strand_id
1 'polypeptide(L)'
;MLWKLYLSVLGASIVFNFVGIIANLLITVVIYKTWVKSRRVSSSDRILFCLAVTRSLTLGLFLLNTVYITTNVARSVYFSTFFLLCWKFLDSNSLWLVTLLNSLYCVKITNFQHPVFLLLKRTISAKTSSLLLACLLISAFTTLLYLVLTRMSRFHEHVTGGNDTAFDLSEGILTLAASLVLSSLLQFMLNVTFASLLIHSLRRHIQKMKRNTSSFWNPQMEAHMGAMRLMVCFLLLYIPYSIAALLYLPSYARKSMRAQAVCMIITAAYPPGHSVLLIITQHKLKAKAKKIFCFYK
;
A
#
# COMPACT_ATOMS: atom_id res chain seq x y z
N MET A 1 -23.01 25.46 -1.30
CA MET A 1 -21.55 25.37 -1.53
C MET A 1 -20.96 24.01 -1.13
N LEU A 2 -21.32 23.47 0.04
CA LEU A 2 -20.77 22.22 0.60
C LEU A 2 -21.07 20.94 -0.21
N TRP A 3 -22.31 20.77 -0.69
CA TRP A 3 -22.70 19.63 -1.53
C TRP A 3 -21.92 19.58 -2.86
N LYS A 4 -21.69 20.75 -3.47
CA LYS A 4 -20.88 20.89 -4.69
C LYS A 4 -19.43 20.48 -4.45
N LEU A 5 -18.87 20.80 -3.28
CA LEU A 5 -17.51 20.43 -2.89
C LEU A 5 -17.39 18.92 -2.67
N TYR A 6 -18.37 18.30 -2.00
CA TYR A 6 -18.41 16.84 -1.83
C TYR A 6 -18.51 16.09 -3.16
N LEU A 7 -19.42 16.51 -4.05
CA LEU A 7 -19.53 15.95 -5.40
C LEU A 7 -18.24 16.14 -6.22
N SER A 8 -17.59 17.30 -6.11
CA SER A 8 -16.32 17.54 -6.79
C SER A 8 -15.20 16.61 -6.29
N VAL A 9 -15.12 16.37 -4.98
CA VAL A 9 -14.12 15.46 -4.38
C VAL A 9 -14.41 14.01 -4.76
N LEU A 10 -15.68 13.62 -4.79
CA LEU A 10 -16.10 12.28 -5.19
C LEU A 10 -15.80 12.03 -6.67
N GLY A 11 -16.11 13.00 -7.55
CA GLY A 11 -15.76 12.96 -8.96
C GLY A 11 -14.25 12.86 -9.20
N ALA A 12 -13.45 13.70 -8.53
CA ALA A 12 -11.99 13.62 -8.60
C ALA A 12 -11.46 12.26 -8.14
N SER A 13 -12.01 11.72 -7.05
CA SER A 13 -11.63 10.40 -6.53
C SER A 13 -11.94 9.29 -7.52
N ILE A 14 -13.10 9.33 -8.18
CA ILE A 14 -13.48 8.36 -9.22
C ILE A 14 -12.48 8.42 -10.39
N VAL A 15 -12.12 9.63 -10.86
CA VAL A 15 -11.14 9.80 -11.93
C VAL A 15 -9.78 9.21 -11.53
N PHE A 16 -9.29 9.50 -10.32
CA PHE A 16 -8.04 8.92 -9.82
C PHE A 16 -8.08 7.39 -9.72
N ASN A 17 -9.22 6.81 -9.32
CA ASN A 17 -9.41 5.37 -9.29
C ASN A 17 -9.30 4.76 -10.70
N PHE A 18 -9.96 5.35 -11.70
CA PHE A 18 -9.86 4.88 -13.09
C PHE A 18 -8.44 4.94 -13.62
N VAL A 19 -7.74 6.07 -13.40
CA VAL A 19 -6.34 6.22 -13.80
C VAL A 19 -5.47 5.14 -13.12
N GLY A 20 -5.69 4.91 -11.82
CA GLY A 20 -5.01 3.87 -11.07
C GLY A 20 -5.27 2.46 -11.61
N ILE A 21 -6.51 2.12 -11.93
CA ILE A 21 -6.88 0.82 -12.52
C ILE A 21 -6.18 0.64 -13.86
N ILE A 22 -6.28 1.62 -14.76
CA ILE A 22 -5.64 1.56 -16.08
C ILE A 22 -4.13 1.38 -15.94
N ALA A 23 -3.47 2.16 -15.08
CA ALA A 23 -2.03 2.05 -14.86
C ALA A 23 -1.63 0.66 -14.34
N ASN A 24 -2.34 0.12 -13.35
CA ASN A 24 -2.04 -1.19 -12.78
C ASN A 24 -2.36 -2.35 -13.74
N LEU A 25 -3.43 -2.24 -14.54
CA LEU A 25 -3.75 -3.20 -15.59
C LEU A 25 -2.70 -3.20 -16.70
N LEU A 26 -2.24 -2.03 -17.14
CA LEU A 26 -1.14 -1.92 -18.11
C LEU A 26 0.12 -2.63 -17.61
N ILE A 27 0.50 -2.40 -16.34
CA ILE A 27 1.63 -3.09 -15.70
C ILE A 27 1.44 -4.62 -15.75
N THR A 28 0.25 -5.09 -15.38
CA THR A 28 -0.12 -6.51 -15.37
C THR A 28 0.02 -7.13 -16.77
N VAL A 29 -0.54 -6.48 -17.78
CA VAL A 29 -0.50 -6.92 -19.19
C VAL A 29 0.93 -6.96 -19.72
N VAL A 30 1.75 -5.93 -19.44
CA VAL A 30 3.16 -5.87 -19.86
C VAL A 30 3.95 -7.06 -19.30
N ILE A 31 3.76 -7.38 -18.02
CA ILE A 31 4.43 -8.50 -17.38
C ILE A 31 3.93 -9.82 -17.95
N TYR A 32 2.62 -9.99 -18.08
CA TYR A 32 2.00 -11.20 -18.61
C TYR A 32 2.48 -11.51 -20.02
N LYS A 33 2.50 -10.52 -20.92
CA LYS A 33 3.03 -10.68 -22.28
C LYS A 33 4.51 -11.04 -22.28
N THR A 34 5.29 -10.47 -21.35
CA THR A 34 6.69 -10.86 -21.19
C THR A 34 6.81 -12.32 -20.75
N TRP A 35 5.98 -12.76 -19.80
CA TRP A 35 5.96 -14.13 -19.29
C TRP A 35 5.63 -15.15 -20.38
N VAL A 36 4.58 -14.89 -21.16
CA VAL A 36 4.19 -15.77 -22.28
C VAL A 36 5.33 -15.89 -23.29
N LYS A 37 5.99 -14.78 -23.63
CA LYS A 37 7.08 -14.77 -24.62
C LYS A 37 8.38 -15.42 -24.11
N SER A 38 8.75 -15.21 -22.85
CA SER A 38 10.05 -15.66 -22.33
C SER A 38 10.00 -16.98 -21.55
N ARG A 39 8.79 -17.49 -21.21
CA ARG A 39 8.54 -18.61 -20.28
C ARG A 39 9.23 -18.47 -18.90
N ARG A 40 9.87 -17.33 -18.60
CA ARG A 40 10.61 -17.07 -17.36
C ARG A 40 10.22 -15.71 -16.80
N VAL A 41 9.72 -15.71 -15.57
CA VAL A 41 9.37 -14.48 -14.83
C VAL A 41 10.41 -14.20 -13.77
N SER A 42 11.02 -13.02 -13.82
CA SER A 42 11.97 -12.60 -12.80
C SER A 42 11.27 -12.36 -11.46
N SER A 43 11.97 -12.52 -10.33
CA SER A 43 11.37 -12.30 -9.00
C SER A 43 10.74 -10.92 -8.84
N SER A 44 11.35 -9.88 -9.41
CA SER A 44 10.80 -8.52 -9.40
C SER A 44 9.52 -8.40 -10.22
N ASP A 45 9.46 -9.04 -11.39
CA ASP A 45 8.25 -9.02 -12.24
C ASP A 45 7.09 -9.78 -11.55
N ARG A 46 7.38 -10.85 -10.79
CA ARG A 46 6.36 -11.57 -9.99
C ARG A 46 5.76 -10.70 -8.89
N ILE A 47 6.59 -10.01 -8.11
CA ILE A 47 6.09 -9.11 -7.06
C ILE A 47 5.30 -7.95 -7.66
N LEU A 48 5.79 -7.38 -8.74
CA LEU A 48 5.15 -6.26 -9.42
C LEU A 48 3.81 -6.67 -10.05
N PHE A 49 3.71 -7.90 -10.55
CA PHE A 49 2.45 -8.50 -10.98
C PHE A 49 1.46 -8.65 -9.81
N CYS A 50 1.87 -9.28 -8.71
CA CYS A 50 1.02 -9.41 -7.52
C CYS A 50 0.58 -8.04 -6.99
N LEU A 51 1.49 -7.07 -6.92
CA LEU A 51 1.19 -5.71 -6.47
C LEU A 51 0.15 -5.05 -7.37
N ALA A 52 0.32 -5.14 -8.69
CA ALA A 52 -0.59 -4.56 -9.66
C ALA A 52 -1.99 -5.19 -9.60
N VAL A 53 -2.06 -6.52 -9.43
CA VAL A 53 -3.33 -7.25 -9.24
C VAL A 53 -4.00 -6.83 -7.93
N THR A 54 -3.27 -6.85 -6.80
CA THR A 54 -3.79 -6.44 -5.49
C THR A 54 -4.34 -5.01 -5.57
N ARG A 55 -3.61 -4.05 -6.15
CA ARG A 55 -4.08 -2.66 -6.28
C ARG A 55 -5.28 -2.52 -7.22
N SER A 56 -5.31 -3.25 -8.33
CA SER A 56 -6.46 -3.24 -9.24
C SER A 56 -7.72 -3.74 -8.53
N LEU A 57 -7.58 -4.80 -7.73
CA LEU A 57 -8.66 -5.33 -6.91
C LEU A 57 -9.08 -4.34 -5.82
N THR A 58 -8.15 -3.69 -5.14
CA THR A 58 -8.44 -2.61 -4.17
C THR A 58 -9.28 -1.51 -4.81
N LEU A 59 -8.83 -0.92 -5.91
CA LEU A 59 -9.52 0.17 -6.59
C LEU A 59 -10.88 -0.28 -7.15
N GLY A 60 -10.97 -1.50 -7.69
CA GLY A 60 -12.24 -2.08 -8.13
C GLY A 60 -13.23 -2.25 -6.98
N LEU A 61 -12.76 -2.71 -5.82
CA LEU A 61 -13.58 -2.86 -4.61
C LEU A 61 -14.09 -1.50 -4.10
N PHE A 62 -13.29 -0.43 -4.21
CA PHE A 62 -13.72 0.93 -3.87
C PHE A 62 -14.85 1.42 -4.76
N LEU A 63 -14.74 1.21 -6.08
CA LEU A 63 -15.78 1.57 -7.02
C LEU A 63 -17.06 0.76 -6.75
N LEU A 64 -16.94 -0.55 -6.53
CA LEU A 64 -18.07 -1.41 -6.22
C LEU A 64 -18.78 -0.99 -4.93
N ASN A 65 -18.02 -0.66 -3.88
CA ASN A 65 -18.57 -0.14 -2.64
C ASN A 65 -19.28 1.21 -2.83
N THR A 66 -18.72 2.08 -3.67
CA THR A 66 -19.34 3.39 -4.00
C THR A 66 -20.68 3.19 -4.70
N VAL A 67 -20.74 2.30 -5.70
CA VAL A 67 -21.99 1.94 -6.38
C VAL A 67 -23.00 1.35 -5.40
N TYR A 68 -22.58 0.37 -4.58
CA TYR A 68 -23.44 -0.28 -3.59
C TYR A 68 -24.07 0.71 -2.60
N ILE A 69 -23.28 1.68 -2.12
CA ILE A 69 -23.76 2.75 -1.23
C ILE A 69 -24.80 3.64 -1.93
N THR A 70 -24.63 3.91 -3.23
CA THR A 70 -25.56 4.76 -3.99
C THR A 70 -26.85 4.07 -4.41
N THR A 71 -26.83 2.74 -4.62
CA THR A 71 -27.99 2.01 -5.18
C THR A 71 -28.87 1.35 -4.13
N ASN A 72 -28.34 1.07 -2.92
CA ASN A 72 -29.02 0.23 -1.94
C ASN A 72 -29.40 1.01 -0.67
N VAL A 73 -30.70 1.31 -0.51
CA VAL A 73 -31.24 2.04 0.66
C VAL A 73 -31.25 1.15 1.92
N ALA A 74 -31.42 -0.16 1.75
CA ALA A 74 -31.34 -1.14 2.84
C ALA A 74 -29.88 -1.55 3.09
N ARG A 75 -29.23 -0.86 4.04
CA ARG A 75 -27.83 -1.11 4.40
C ARG A 75 -27.69 -2.44 5.15
N SER A 76 -27.35 -3.52 4.47
CA SER A 76 -26.90 -4.75 5.15
C SER A 76 -25.55 -4.53 5.84
N VAL A 77 -25.54 -4.62 7.17
CA VAL A 77 -24.35 -4.44 8.03
C VAL A 77 -23.27 -5.48 7.71
N TYR A 78 -23.68 -6.69 7.35
CA TYR A 78 -22.77 -7.79 6.99
C TYR A 78 -21.98 -7.48 5.72
N PHE A 79 -22.66 -7.02 4.67
CA PHE A 79 -22.00 -6.65 3.41
C PHE A 79 -21.03 -5.48 3.59
N SER A 80 -21.43 -4.43 4.32
CA SER A 80 -20.54 -3.30 4.59
C SER A 80 -19.29 -3.70 5.39
N THR A 81 -19.45 -4.60 6.36
CA THR A 81 -18.32 -5.11 7.16
C THR A 81 -17.37 -5.95 6.30
N PHE A 82 -17.91 -6.82 5.44
CA PHE A 82 -17.12 -7.61 4.51
C PHE A 82 -16.28 -6.75 3.56
N PHE A 83 -16.90 -5.73 2.94
CA PHE A 83 -16.19 -4.78 2.08
C PHE A 83 -15.05 -4.06 2.80
N LEU A 84 -15.27 -3.62 4.05
CA LEU A 84 -14.25 -2.97 4.85
C LEU A 84 -13.07 -3.91 5.16
N LEU A 85 -13.35 -5.18 5.50
CA LEU A 85 -12.33 -6.18 5.77
C LEU A 85 -11.51 -6.51 4.52
N CYS A 86 -12.17 -6.70 3.37
CA CYS A 86 -11.50 -6.92 2.09
C CYS A 86 -10.61 -5.72 1.72
N TRP A 87 -11.11 -4.49 1.90
CA TRP A 87 -10.32 -3.28 1.67
C TRP A 87 -9.07 -3.24 2.54
N LYS A 88 -9.22 -3.47 3.85
CA LYS A 88 -8.09 -3.47 4.81
C LYS A 88 -7.06 -4.55 4.50
N PHE A 89 -7.52 -5.75 4.15
CA PHE A 89 -6.65 -6.85 3.75
C PHE A 89 -5.83 -6.50 2.50
N LEU A 90 -6.48 -5.99 1.46
CA LEU A 90 -5.82 -5.66 0.20
C LEU A 90 -4.87 -4.47 0.37
N ASP A 91 -5.24 -3.46 1.16
CA ASP A 91 -4.37 -2.32 1.44
C ASP A 91 -3.11 -2.76 2.19
N SER A 92 -3.27 -3.52 3.28
CA SER A 92 -2.16 -4.11 4.05
C SER A 92 -1.25 -4.95 3.15
N ASN A 93 -1.85 -5.81 2.32
CA ASN A 93 -1.10 -6.63 1.37
C ASN A 93 -0.32 -5.80 0.35
N SER A 94 -0.93 -4.74 -0.18
CA SER A 94 -0.27 -3.85 -1.12
C SER A 94 0.97 -3.20 -0.49
N LEU A 95 0.87 -2.76 0.78
CA LEU A 95 1.99 -2.15 1.50
C LEU A 95 3.14 -3.14 1.72
N TRP A 96 2.82 -4.38 2.12
CA TRP A 96 3.82 -5.44 2.28
C TRP A 96 4.50 -5.82 0.96
N LEU A 97 3.76 -5.82 -0.14
CA LEU A 97 4.33 -6.06 -1.47
C LEU A 97 5.25 -4.91 -1.91
N VAL A 98 4.92 -3.66 -1.58
CA VAL A 98 5.77 -2.49 -1.84
C VAL A 98 7.07 -2.57 -1.05
N THR A 99 7.01 -2.87 0.25
CA THR A 99 8.21 -3.00 1.09
C THR A 99 9.09 -4.17 0.64
N LEU A 100 8.49 -5.30 0.25
CA LEU A 100 9.20 -6.43 -0.32
C LEU A 100 9.88 -6.06 -1.65
N LEU A 101 9.18 -5.36 -2.55
CA LEU A 101 9.73 -4.90 -3.84
C LEU A 101 10.92 -3.96 -3.64
N ASN A 102 10.80 -3.00 -2.73
CA ASN A 102 11.90 -2.11 -2.36
C ASN A 102 13.09 -2.90 -1.82
N SER A 103 12.84 -3.87 -0.95
CA SER A 103 13.89 -4.73 -0.40
C SER A 103 14.59 -5.57 -1.47
N LEU A 104 13.83 -6.10 -2.46
CA LEU A 104 14.41 -6.77 -3.62
C LEU A 104 15.36 -5.86 -4.39
N TYR A 105 14.93 -4.61 -4.65
CA TYR A 105 15.76 -3.67 -5.38
C TYR A 105 17.02 -3.36 -4.60
N CYS A 106 16.92 -3.17 -3.28
CA CYS A 106 18.09 -3.03 -2.42
C CYS A 106 19.05 -4.22 -2.60
N VAL A 107 18.58 -5.46 -2.37
CA VAL A 107 19.41 -6.67 -2.48
C VAL A 107 20.03 -6.88 -3.86
N LYS A 108 19.31 -6.59 -4.96
CA LYS A 108 19.85 -6.72 -6.32
C LYS A 108 20.98 -5.75 -6.61
N ILE A 109 20.91 -4.59 -5.97
CA ILE A 109 21.76 -3.44 -6.23
C ILE A 109 22.97 -3.50 -5.31
N THR A 110 22.80 -3.91 -4.05
CA THR A 110 23.86 -3.94 -3.04
C THR A 110 24.22 -5.36 -2.63
N ASN A 111 25.52 -5.69 -2.59
CA ASN A 111 26.00 -6.99 -2.11
C ASN A 111 26.29 -6.93 -0.59
N PHE A 112 25.26 -6.71 0.21
CA PHE A 112 25.40 -6.62 1.67
C PHE A 112 25.71 -7.95 2.34
N GLN A 113 26.63 -7.92 3.31
CA GLN A 113 26.88 -9.02 4.24
C GLN A 113 26.07 -8.92 5.55
N HIS A 114 25.10 -7.99 5.65
CA HIS A 114 24.25 -7.92 6.85
C HIS A 114 23.33 -9.16 6.92
N PRO A 115 23.15 -9.81 8.09
CA PRO A 115 22.44 -11.09 8.20
C PRO A 115 21.01 -11.04 7.64
N VAL A 116 20.26 -9.97 7.91
CA VAL A 116 18.91 -9.76 7.35
C VAL A 116 18.92 -9.69 5.81
N PHE A 117 19.90 -9.00 5.23
CA PHE A 117 20.03 -8.88 3.77
C PHE A 117 20.50 -10.18 3.12
N LEU A 118 21.37 -10.93 3.78
CA LEU A 118 21.79 -12.27 3.34
C LEU A 118 20.63 -13.26 3.39
N LEU A 119 19.84 -13.24 4.47
CA LEU A 119 18.64 -14.05 4.60
C LEU A 119 17.63 -13.69 3.50
N LEU A 120 17.40 -12.40 3.28
CA LEU A 120 16.53 -11.91 2.23
C LEU A 120 17.07 -12.33 0.85
N LYS A 121 18.36 -12.14 0.56
CA LYS A 121 19.01 -12.58 -0.69
C LYS A 121 18.85 -14.07 -0.95
N ARG A 122 19.09 -14.91 0.08
CA ARG A 122 18.92 -16.37 0.01
C ARG A 122 17.46 -16.73 -0.26
N THR A 123 16.52 -16.07 0.41
CA THR A 123 15.09 -16.33 0.28
C THR A 123 14.53 -15.87 -1.07
N ILE A 124 15.01 -14.75 -1.60
CA ILE A 124 14.65 -14.24 -2.92
C ILE A 124 15.12 -15.20 -4.01
N SER A 125 16.38 -15.65 -3.92
CA SER A 125 17.01 -16.57 -4.86
C SER A 125 16.31 -17.92 -4.88
N ALA A 126 15.94 -18.45 -3.71
CA ALA A 126 15.37 -19.79 -3.60
C ALA A 126 13.84 -19.84 -3.73
N LYS A 127 13.09 -18.88 -3.15
CA LYS A 127 11.64 -18.99 -2.95
C LYS A 127 10.90 -17.64 -2.98
N THR A 128 10.92 -16.91 -4.10
CA THR A 128 10.10 -15.67 -4.24
C THR A 128 8.60 -15.90 -3.95
N SER A 129 8.05 -17.06 -4.30
CA SER A 129 6.64 -17.41 -4.00
C SER A 129 6.36 -17.53 -2.51
N SER A 130 7.35 -17.95 -1.71
CA SER A 130 7.20 -18.06 -0.26
C SER A 130 7.15 -16.69 0.41
N LEU A 131 7.87 -15.70 -0.12
CA LEU A 131 7.81 -14.32 0.38
C LEU A 131 6.47 -13.67 0.07
N LEU A 132 5.93 -13.91 -1.14
CA LEU A 132 4.58 -13.48 -1.50
C LEU A 132 3.53 -14.10 -0.57
N LEU A 133 3.66 -15.40 -0.26
CA LEU A 133 2.79 -16.07 0.70
C LEU A 133 2.92 -15.49 2.11
N ALA A 134 4.15 -15.18 2.57
CA ALA A 134 4.35 -14.52 3.85
C ALA A 134 3.68 -13.14 3.91
N CYS A 135 3.79 -12.32 2.85
CA CYS A 135 3.07 -11.04 2.76
C CYS A 135 1.55 -11.23 2.85
N LEU A 136 1.01 -12.25 2.18
CA LEU A 136 -0.42 -12.59 2.25
C LEU A 136 -0.84 -13.01 3.67
N LEU A 137 -0.07 -13.90 4.30
CA LEU A 137 -0.37 -14.39 5.65
C LEU A 137 -0.29 -13.29 6.71
N ILE A 138 0.73 -12.43 6.65
CA ILE A 138 0.85 -11.29 7.58
C ILE A 138 -0.33 -10.32 7.38
N SER A 139 -0.74 -10.08 6.14
CA SER A 139 -1.89 -9.23 5.83
C SER A 139 -3.22 -9.83 6.31
N ALA A 140 -3.37 -11.15 6.17
CA ALA A 140 -4.53 -11.87 6.68
C ALA A 140 -4.57 -11.83 8.21
N PHE A 141 -3.44 -12.09 8.86
CA PHE A 141 -3.32 -12.04 10.31
C PHE A 141 -3.63 -10.65 10.88
N THR A 142 -3.06 -9.59 10.29
CA THR A 142 -3.37 -8.21 10.73
C THR A 142 -4.84 -7.85 10.54
N THR A 143 -5.48 -8.33 9.48
CA THR A 143 -6.91 -8.12 9.24
C THR A 143 -7.79 -8.93 10.19
N LEU A 144 -7.42 -10.17 10.49
CA LEU A 144 -8.11 -11.02 11.47
C LEU A 144 -7.96 -10.47 12.87
N LEU A 145 -6.76 -10.02 13.24
CA LEU A 145 -6.50 -9.36 14.52
C LEU A 145 -7.40 -8.13 14.66
N TYR A 146 -7.49 -7.30 13.61
CA TYR A 146 -8.43 -6.17 13.55
C TYR A 146 -9.89 -6.60 13.76
N LEU A 147 -10.34 -7.67 13.09
CA LEU A 147 -11.68 -8.21 13.26
C LEU A 147 -11.93 -8.67 14.71
N VAL A 148 -10.98 -9.39 15.31
CA VAL A 148 -11.07 -9.87 16.69
C VAL A 148 -11.13 -8.71 17.67
N LEU A 149 -10.23 -7.72 17.57
CA LEU A 149 -10.24 -6.50 18.39
C LEU A 149 -11.59 -5.76 18.27
N THR A 150 -12.11 -5.66 17.05
CA THR A 150 -13.40 -5.03 16.76
C THR A 150 -14.59 -5.81 17.34
N ARG A 151 -14.51 -7.13 17.43
CA ARG A 151 -15.57 -7.97 18.02
C ARG A 151 -15.48 -7.99 19.54
N MET A 152 -14.28 -8.02 20.10
CA MET A 152 -14.05 -7.95 21.56
C MET A 152 -14.51 -6.62 22.14
N SER A 153 -14.23 -5.50 21.46
CA SER A 153 -14.76 -4.17 21.85
C SER A 153 -16.28 -4.16 21.87
N ARG A 154 -16.94 -4.64 20.81
CA ARG A 154 -18.41 -4.72 20.74
C ARG A 154 -19.03 -5.65 21.79
N PHE A 155 -18.30 -6.70 22.19
CA PHE A 155 -18.77 -7.64 23.21
C PHE A 155 -18.65 -7.05 24.62
N HIS A 156 -17.58 -6.30 24.90
CA HIS A 156 -17.41 -5.62 26.19
C HIS A 156 -18.51 -4.57 26.42
N GLU A 157 -18.89 -3.82 25.39
CA GLU A 157 -20.03 -2.89 25.43
C GLU A 157 -21.36 -3.59 25.74
N HIS A 158 -21.63 -4.76 25.14
CA HIS A 158 -22.87 -5.50 25.39
C HIS A 158 -22.97 -6.12 26.80
N VAL A 159 -21.83 -6.38 27.47
CA VAL A 159 -21.81 -7.00 28.80
C VAL A 159 -21.88 -5.95 29.91
N THR A 160 -21.47 -4.71 29.65
CA THR A 160 -21.51 -3.60 30.62
C THR A 160 -22.80 -2.76 30.52
N GLY A 161 -23.54 -2.84 29.40
CA GLY A 161 -24.73 -2.03 29.11
C GLY A 161 -26.04 -2.55 29.71
N GLY A 162 -26.25 -2.30 31.01
CA GLY A 162 -27.58 -2.27 31.61
C GLY A 162 -28.01 -0.81 31.85
N ASN A 163 -28.93 -0.30 31.02
CA ASN A 163 -29.66 0.97 31.15
C ASN A 163 -28.88 2.29 30.87
N ASP A 164 -28.74 2.70 29.60
CA ASP A 164 -29.01 4.09 29.12
C ASP A 164 -28.62 4.27 27.63
N THR A 165 -29.63 4.17 26.76
CA THR A 165 -29.54 4.02 25.30
C THR A 165 -28.86 5.15 24.50
N ALA A 166 -28.46 6.28 25.12
CA ALA A 166 -27.86 7.42 24.44
C ALA A 166 -26.35 7.60 24.69
N PHE A 167 -25.85 7.18 25.86
CA PHE A 167 -24.41 7.22 26.18
C PHE A 167 -23.65 6.03 25.55
N ASP A 168 -24.32 4.87 25.43
CA ASP A 168 -23.76 3.61 24.92
C ASP A 168 -23.28 3.68 23.45
N LEU A 169 -24.01 4.40 22.58
CA LEU A 169 -23.65 4.49 21.17
C LEU A 169 -22.34 5.27 20.95
N SER A 170 -22.06 6.24 21.84
CA SER A 170 -20.86 7.08 21.77
C SER A 170 -19.62 6.32 22.23
N GLU A 171 -19.72 5.55 23.32
CA GLU A 171 -18.61 4.72 23.79
C GLU A 171 -18.26 3.61 22.80
N GLY A 172 -19.24 2.98 22.16
CA GLY A 172 -18.95 1.91 21.20
C GLY A 172 -18.31 2.36 19.90
N ILE A 173 -18.67 3.55 19.43
CA ILE A 173 -17.99 4.20 18.31
C ILE A 173 -16.56 4.59 18.70
N LEU A 174 -16.33 5.02 19.95
CA LEU A 174 -15.01 5.41 20.44
C LEU A 174 -14.06 4.20 20.57
N THR A 175 -14.53 3.07 21.07
CA THR A 175 -13.72 1.86 21.24
C THR A 175 -13.41 1.20 19.89
N LEU A 176 -14.38 1.16 18.98
CA LEU A 176 -14.17 0.78 17.58
C LEU A 176 -13.15 1.71 16.91
N ALA A 177 -13.25 3.01 17.18
CA ALA A 177 -12.32 4.00 16.67
C ALA A 177 -10.91 3.82 17.19
N ALA A 178 -10.76 3.56 18.50
CA ALA A 178 -9.48 3.28 19.13
C ALA A 178 -8.82 2.03 18.55
N SER A 179 -9.57 0.94 18.34
CA SER A 179 -9.03 -0.29 17.75
C SER A 179 -8.58 -0.11 16.29
N LEU A 180 -9.31 0.69 15.50
CA LEU A 180 -8.96 1.09 14.14
C LEU A 180 -7.68 1.93 14.09
N VAL A 181 -7.58 2.91 14.98
CA VAL A 181 -6.42 3.78 15.11
C VAL A 181 -5.20 2.97 15.54
N LEU A 182 -5.34 2.12 16.56
CA LEU A 182 -4.25 1.27 17.06
C LEU A 182 -3.72 0.31 15.98
N SER A 183 -4.62 -0.37 15.27
CA SER A 183 -4.24 -1.27 14.18
C SER A 183 -3.53 -0.54 13.04
N SER A 184 -4.00 0.67 12.70
CA SER A 184 -3.39 1.50 11.65
C SER A 184 -2.04 2.08 12.09
N LEU A 185 -1.90 2.45 13.37
CA LEU A 185 -0.64 2.89 13.97
C LEU A 185 0.40 1.76 13.98
N LEU A 186 0.01 0.55 14.37
CA LEU A 186 0.90 -0.62 14.35
C LEU A 186 1.44 -0.88 12.93
N GLN A 187 0.56 -0.90 11.93
CA GLN A 187 0.96 -1.09 10.53
C GLN A 187 1.86 0.06 10.04
N PHE A 188 1.60 1.30 10.46
CA PHE A 188 2.46 2.45 10.17
C PHE A 188 3.86 2.29 10.77
N MET A 189 3.96 2.00 12.07
CA MET A 189 5.24 1.85 12.77
C MET A 189 6.08 0.73 12.17
N LEU A 190 5.47 -0.42 11.85
CA LEU A 190 6.16 -1.54 11.21
C LEU A 190 6.73 -1.14 9.83
N ASN A 191 5.91 -0.54 8.97
CA ASN A 191 6.35 -0.14 7.63
C ASN A 191 7.43 0.95 7.66
N VAL A 192 7.29 1.96 8.53
CA VAL A 192 8.29 3.03 8.67
C VAL A 192 9.59 2.50 9.24
N THR A 193 9.53 1.64 10.26
CA THR A 193 10.73 1.04 10.87
C THR A 193 11.48 0.22 9.81
N PHE A 194 10.77 -0.65 9.10
CA PHE A 194 11.38 -1.51 8.09
C PHE A 194 12.00 -0.69 6.94
N ALA A 195 11.29 0.32 6.43
CA ALA A 195 11.82 1.16 5.37
C ALA A 195 12.98 2.07 5.83
N SER A 196 12.96 2.54 7.08
CA SER A 196 14.07 3.29 7.69
C SER A 196 15.32 2.41 7.84
N LEU A 197 15.15 1.16 8.26
CA LEU A 197 16.24 0.17 8.31
C LEU A 197 16.83 -0.10 6.92
N LEU A 198 15.99 -0.20 5.88
CA LEU A 198 16.45 -0.34 4.50
C LEU A 198 17.28 0.87 4.05
N ILE A 199 16.79 2.09 4.30
CA ILE A 199 17.49 3.33 3.95
C ILE A 199 18.81 3.45 4.71
N HIS A 200 18.81 3.17 6.02
CA HIS A 200 20.01 3.24 6.84
C HIS A 200 21.07 2.25 6.38
N SER A 201 20.66 1.00 6.11
CA SER A 201 21.55 -0.02 5.55
C SER A 201 22.16 0.44 4.22
N LEU A 202 21.31 0.94 3.31
CA LEU A 202 21.72 1.45 1.99
C LEU A 202 22.73 2.61 2.10
N ARG A 203 22.47 3.58 2.98
CA ARG A 203 23.40 4.69 3.24
C ARG A 203 24.74 4.20 3.75
N ARG A 204 24.74 3.28 4.73
CA ARG A 204 25.96 2.70 5.29
C ARG A 204 26.76 1.96 4.23
N HIS A 205 26.11 1.28 3.28
CA HIS A 205 26.78 0.64 2.14
C HIS A 205 27.52 1.64 1.26
N ILE A 206 26.80 2.68 0.82
CA ILE A 206 27.33 3.65 -0.12
C ILE A 206 28.52 4.37 0.53
N GLN A 207 28.41 4.69 1.83
CA GLN A 207 29.53 5.25 2.59
C GLN A 207 30.73 4.30 2.67
N LYS A 208 30.52 3.01 2.96
CA LYS A 208 31.60 2.01 2.96
C LYS A 208 32.24 1.85 1.58
N MET A 209 31.43 1.81 0.53
CA MET A 209 31.94 1.67 -0.84
C MET A 209 32.75 2.91 -1.25
N LYS A 210 32.27 4.12 -0.92
CA LYS A 210 32.97 5.38 -1.17
C LYS A 210 34.30 5.48 -0.41
N ARG A 211 34.42 4.85 0.76
CA ARG A 211 35.67 4.79 1.54
C ARG A 211 36.67 3.76 1.00
N ASN A 212 36.18 2.69 0.36
CA ASN A 212 37.01 1.57 -0.10
C ASN A 212 37.43 1.67 -1.57
N THR A 213 36.86 2.59 -2.37
CA THR A 213 37.24 2.79 -3.77
C THR A 213 37.79 4.19 -3.97
N SER A 214 39.04 4.31 -4.43
CA SER A 214 39.64 5.59 -4.79
C SER A 214 38.96 6.14 -6.04
N SER A 215 38.32 7.30 -5.91
CA SER A 215 38.09 8.28 -6.99
C SER A 215 37.54 7.80 -8.35
N PHE A 216 36.83 6.67 -8.46
CA PHE A 216 36.14 6.29 -9.69
C PHE A 216 34.62 6.18 -9.45
N TRP A 217 33.89 7.14 -10.02
CA TRP A 217 32.45 7.16 -10.11
C TRP A 217 31.96 5.96 -10.93
N ASN A 218 31.67 4.86 -10.25
CA ASN A 218 31.16 3.67 -10.91
C ASN A 218 29.69 3.87 -11.30
N PRO A 219 29.25 3.49 -12.51
CA PRO A 219 27.84 3.53 -12.93
C PRO A 219 26.91 2.69 -12.02
N GLN A 220 27.47 1.75 -11.25
CA GLN A 220 26.75 1.04 -10.18
C GLN A 220 26.36 1.96 -9.03
N MET A 221 27.20 2.95 -8.66
CA MET A 221 26.92 3.92 -7.60
C MET A 221 25.73 4.84 -7.96
N GLU A 222 25.64 5.26 -9.23
CA GLU A 222 24.49 6.03 -9.75
C GLU A 222 23.18 5.22 -9.63
N ALA A 223 23.22 3.93 -9.98
CA ALA A 223 22.09 3.02 -9.83
C ALA A 223 21.72 2.79 -8.34
N HIS A 224 22.71 2.73 -7.45
CA HIS A 224 22.51 2.62 -5.99
C HIS A 224 21.83 3.87 -5.41
N MET A 225 22.27 5.07 -5.83
CA MET A 225 21.65 6.33 -5.43
C MET A 225 20.24 6.48 -5.99
N GLY A 226 19.99 6.05 -7.23
CA GLY A 226 18.66 6.04 -7.84
C GLY A 226 17.66 5.19 -7.06
N ALA A 227 18.06 3.99 -6.62
CA ALA A 227 17.22 3.13 -5.78
C ALA A 227 16.97 3.72 -4.38
N MET A 228 17.98 4.35 -3.77
CA MET A 228 17.80 5.06 -2.50
C MET A 228 16.80 6.21 -2.64
N ARG A 229 16.92 7.02 -3.70
CA ARG A 229 16.02 8.14 -3.97
C ARG A 229 14.59 7.64 -4.14
N LEU A 230 14.41 6.53 -4.85
CA LEU A 230 13.11 5.88 -5.02
C LEU A 230 12.50 5.43 -3.68
N MET A 231 13.27 4.76 -2.83
CA MET A 231 12.81 4.33 -1.50
C MET A 231 12.43 5.52 -0.62
N VAL A 232 13.20 6.60 -0.65
CA VAL A 232 12.89 7.84 0.07
C VAL A 232 11.61 8.46 -0.48
N CYS A 233 11.42 8.52 -1.80
CA CYS A 233 10.18 9.00 -2.41
C CYS A 233 8.97 8.14 -2.00
N PHE A 234 9.12 6.81 -1.93
CA PHE A 234 8.05 5.94 -1.44
C PHE A 234 7.73 6.18 0.04
N LEU A 235 8.74 6.40 0.88
CA LEU A 235 8.55 6.75 2.28
C LEU A 235 7.82 8.09 2.43
N LEU A 236 8.24 9.09 1.66
CA LEU A 236 7.65 10.43 1.63
C LEU A 236 6.20 10.43 1.11
N LEU A 237 5.83 9.49 0.23
CA LEU A 237 4.44 9.29 -0.19
C LEU A 237 3.63 8.52 0.85
N TYR A 238 4.25 7.59 1.58
CA TYR A 238 3.57 6.75 2.56
C TYR A 238 3.25 7.51 3.86
N ILE A 239 4.14 8.37 4.34
CA ILE A 239 3.92 9.17 5.56
C ILE A 239 2.60 9.98 5.52
N PRO A 240 2.35 10.83 4.50
CA PRO A 240 1.10 11.60 4.43
C PRO A 240 -0.12 10.70 4.24
N TYR A 241 0.02 9.58 3.52
CA TYR A 241 -1.04 8.57 3.39
C TYR A 241 -1.44 8.00 4.75
N SER A 242 -0.46 7.59 5.57
CA SER A 242 -0.71 7.02 6.89
C SER A 242 -1.27 8.06 7.87
N ILE A 243 -0.75 9.30 7.84
CA ILE A 243 -1.30 10.39 8.65
C ILE A 243 -2.76 10.66 8.27
N ALA A 244 -3.07 10.73 6.96
CA ALA A 244 -4.45 10.91 6.50
C ALA A 244 -5.37 9.75 6.91
N ALA A 245 -4.89 8.51 6.84
CA ALA A 245 -5.64 7.33 7.29
C ALA A 245 -5.92 7.36 8.80
N LEU A 246 -4.97 7.83 9.61
CA LEU A 246 -5.13 8.00 11.06
C LEU A 246 -6.09 9.14 11.42
N LEU A 247 -6.02 10.25 10.68
CA LEU A 247 -6.86 11.43 10.90
C LEU A 247 -8.28 11.29 10.35
N TYR A 248 -8.53 10.33 9.47
CA TYR A 248 -9.85 10.11 8.85
C TYR A 248 -10.96 9.88 9.89
N LEU A 249 -10.67 9.06 10.91
CA LEU A 249 -11.66 8.69 11.92
C LEU A 249 -11.96 9.81 12.94
N PRO A 250 -10.95 10.47 13.54
CA PRO A 250 -11.18 11.66 14.37
C PRO A 250 -11.89 12.78 13.61
N SER A 251 -11.63 12.92 12.31
CA SER A 251 -12.30 13.91 11.45
C SER A 251 -13.79 13.59 11.25
N TYR A 252 -14.13 12.30 11.16
CA TYR A 252 -15.52 11.82 11.11
C TYR A 252 -16.25 12.09 12.43
N ALA A 253 -15.62 11.76 13.57
CA ALA A 253 -16.17 12.02 14.91
C ALA A 253 -16.40 13.52 15.17
N ARG A 254 -15.48 14.38 14.71
CA ARG A 254 -15.58 15.85 14.82
C ARG A 254 -16.52 16.48 13.78
N LYS A 255 -17.13 15.69 12.90
CA LYS A 255 -17.96 16.15 11.75
C LYS A 255 -17.26 17.22 10.89
N SER A 256 -15.93 17.21 10.85
CA SER A 256 -15.15 18.20 10.10
C SER A 256 -15.07 17.79 8.63
N MET A 257 -16.05 18.22 7.84
CA MET A 257 -16.16 17.87 6.42
C MET A 257 -14.93 18.28 5.59
N ARG A 258 -14.29 19.42 5.92
CA ARG A 258 -13.05 19.86 5.25
C ARG A 258 -11.90 18.90 5.53
N ALA A 259 -11.69 18.50 6.79
CA ALA A 259 -10.64 17.56 7.16
C ALA A 259 -10.89 16.17 6.54
N GLN A 260 -12.15 15.72 6.52
CA GLN A 260 -12.54 14.47 5.88
C GLN A 260 -12.28 14.48 4.36
N ALA A 261 -12.64 15.56 3.67
CA ALA A 261 -12.37 15.73 2.24
C ALA A 261 -10.87 15.69 1.93
N VAL A 262 -10.05 16.41 2.72
CA VAL A 262 -8.58 16.38 2.59
C VAL A 262 -8.03 14.97 2.82
N CYS A 263 -8.49 14.26 3.84
CA CYS A 263 -8.06 12.88 4.09
C CYS A 263 -8.46 11.93 2.95
N MET A 264 -9.66 12.09 2.37
CA MET A 264 -10.08 11.29 1.20
C MET A 264 -9.19 11.55 -0.01
N ILE A 265 -8.88 12.82 -0.31
CA ILE A 265 -8.03 13.17 -1.46
C ILE A 265 -6.62 12.55 -1.28
N ILE A 266 -6.03 12.69 -0.09
CA ILE A 266 -4.68 12.16 0.18
C ILE A 266 -4.66 10.63 0.09
N THR A 267 -5.67 9.95 0.64
CA THR A 267 -5.77 8.48 0.57
C THR A 267 -6.04 7.98 -0.84
N ALA A 268 -6.85 8.68 -1.63
CA ALA A 268 -7.12 8.35 -3.03
C ALA A 268 -5.93 8.64 -3.97
N ALA A 269 -5.11 9.64 -3.66
CA ALA A 269 -3.95 10.01 -4.47
C ALA A 269 -2.77 9.04 -4.29
N TYR A 270 -2.69 8.32 -3.17
CA TYR A 270 -1.55 7.45 -2.87
C TYR A 270 -1.40 6.26 -3.85
N PRO A 271 -2.42 5.42 -4.12
CA PRO A 271 -2.30 4.32 -5.06
C PRO A 271 -1.85 4.74 -6.47
N PRO A 272 -2.46 5.74 -7.14
CA PRO A 272 -2.03 6.17 -8.47
C PRO A 272 -0.65 6.86 -8.42
N GLY A 273 -0.38 7.69 -7.41
CA GLY A 273 0.92 8.35 -7.26
C GLY A 273 2.07 7.35 -7.11
N HIS A 274 1.85 6.28 -6.33
CA HIS A 274 2.81 5.20 -6.19
C HIS A 274 3.01 4.43 -7.51
N SER A 275 1.93 4.06 -8.23
CA SER A 275 2.04 3.34 -9.50
C SER A 275 2.75 4.16 -10.57
N VAL A 276 2.47 5.47 -10.67
CA VAL A 276 3.17 6.39 -11.58
C VAL A 276 4.66 6.49 -11.24
N LEU A 277 4.99 6.68 -9.95
CA LEU A 277 6.38 6.72 -9.50
C LEU A 277 7.12 5.42 -9.88
N LEU A 278 6.46 4.28 -9.75
CA LEU A 278 7.02 2.97 -10.08
C LEU A 278 7.26 2.79 -11.59
N ILE A 279 6.35 3.29 -12.43
CA ILE A 279 6.51 3.31 -13.90
C ILE A 279 7.68 4.19 -14.33
N ILE A 280 7.81 5.38 -13.75
CA ILE A 280 8.85 6.35 -14.11
C ILE A 280 10.24 5.84 -13.74
N THR A 281 10.36 5.18 -12.59
CA THR A 281 11.64 4.82 -11.99
C THR A 281 12.16 3.45 -12.42
N GLN A 282 11.28 2.55 -12.86
CA GLN A 282 11.69 1.29 -13.47
C GLN A 282 12.12 1.52 -14.93
N HIS A 283 13.41 1.76 -15.20
CA HIS A 283 13.94 1.86 -16.56
C HIS A 283 13.54 0.66 -17.45
N LYS A 284 13.48 -0.56 -16.88
CA LYS A 284 13.01 -1.76 -17.57
C LYS A 284 11.51 -1.73 -17.89
N LEU A 285 10.69 -1.23 -16.96
CA LEU A 285 9.24 -1.12 -17.17
C LEU A 285 8.92 0.02 -18.15
N LYS A 286 9.60 1.17 -18.02
CA LYS A 286 9.55 2.30 -18.96
C LYS A 286 9.93 1.89 -20.38
N ALA A 287 11.02 1.14 -20.55
CA ALA A 287 11.45 0.64 -21.86
C ALA A 287 10.43 -0.37 -22.45
N LYS A 288 9.89 -1.27 -21.63
CA LYS A 288 8.84 -2.22 -22.06
C LYS A 288 7.53 -1.51 -22.42
N ALA A 289 7.10 -0.53 -21.63
CA ALA A 289 5.92 0.28 -21.89
C ALA A 289 6.07 1.09 -23.18
N LYS A 290 7.23 1.74 -23.39
CA LYS A 290 7.52 2.49 -24.61
C LYS A 290 7.49 1.60 -25.86
N LYS A 291 8.00 0.36 -25.77
CA LYS A 291 7.91 -0.62 -26.87
C LYS A 291 6.47 -1.02 -27.21
N ILE A 292 5.57 -1.05 -26.24
CA ILE A 292 4.15 -1.38 -26.48
C ILE A 292 3.43 -0.20 -27.12
N PHE A 293 3.68 1.03 -26.65
CA PHE A 293 3.11 2.24 -27.25
C PHE A 293 3.63 2.51 -28.68
N CYS A 294 4.89 2.15 -28.99
CA CYS A 294 5.41 2.22 -30.36
C CYS A 294 4.91 1.11 -31.29
N PHE A 295 4.33 0.01 -30.77
CA PHE A 295 3.76 -1.06 -31.59
C PHE A 295 2.32 -0.79 -32.04
N TYR A 296 1.70 0.28 -31.53
CA TYR A 296 0.35 0.74 -31.87
C TYR A 296 0.36 1.98 -32.78
N LYS A 297 1.52 2.32 -33.36
CA LYS A 297 1.70 3.36 -34.37
C LYS A 297 2.24 2.70 -35.63
#